data_AF-S7J1R5-F1
#
_entry.id   AF-S7J1R5-F1
#
_cell.length_a   1.000
_cell.length_b   1.000
_cell.length_c   1.000
_cell.angle_alpha   90.00
_cell.angle_beta   90.00
_cell.angle_gamma   90.00
#
_symmetry.space_group_name_H-M   'P 1'
#
loop_
_entity.id
_entity.type
_entity.pdbx_description
1 polymer ?
#
loop_
_entity_poly.entity_id
_entity_poly.type
_entity_poly.pdbx_seq_one_letter_code
_entity_poly.pdbx_strand_id
1 'polypeptide(L)'
;MYAITSLLDCVTNSYSVNKLSLPELCSLKISIYFLSILFIISLISSCLLVSWFFPCLVLITNSLVLAAILCISRKIKTREIILPKNISAYESASKLSSLFTIKTKLKKKRISESCITLEDHKRRLTLCLFKGHPLTDPYLNHNHAIVLTTNSDRDQSKSIGRSLALVGRISKSSWDIIASSCSNFFPGSISSGHCAYNQSGSIGNNVLILVNPPTIETLIPEQKRKTMSRAVTFKDFSFETALLNLIMMYRKCFAICKKHQISSIQLELLGIRDIAKSQEEYETWSYGCTLALLESIRLEIDDPSSSIKHISVNDLTTIPLKETLEKMLSLKEH
;
A
#
# COMPACT_ATOMS: atom_id res chain seq x y z
N MET A 1 -36.33 -16.16 -7.49
CA MET A 1 -35.34 -15.86 -6.42
C MET A 1 -34.07 -16.71 -6.57
N TYR A 2 -34.16 -18.05 -6.60
CA TYR A 2 -32.99 -18.95 -6.68
C TYR A 2 -32.05 -18.74 -7.89
N ALA A 3 -32.58 -18.37 -9.05
CA ALA A 3 -31.76 -18.10 -10.24
C ALA A 3 -30.98 -16.77 -10.15
N ILE A 4 -31.50 -15.77 -9.43
CA ILE A 4 -30.86 -14.46 -9.24
C ILE A 4 -29.71 -14.58 -8.23
N THR A 5 -29.89 -15.35 -7.16
CA THR A 5 -28.81 -15.69 -6.22
C THR A 5 -27.70 -16.48 -6.91
N SER A 6 -28.03 -17.42 -7.81
CA SER A 6 -27.02 -18.17 -8.59
C SER A 6 -26.24 -17.28 -9.57
N LEU A 7 -26.89 -16.31 -10.22
CA LEU A 7 -26.22 -15.33 -11.09
C LEU A 7 -25.38 -14.33 -10.29
N LEU A 8 -25.83 -13.90 -9.12
CA LEU A 8 -25.03 -13.11 -8.18
C LEU A 8 -23.81 -13.88 -7.73
N ASP A 9 -23.97 -15.13 -7.31
CA ASP A 9 -22.87 -16.00 -6.87
C ASP A 9 -21.89 -16.26 -8.01
N CYS A 10 -22.37 -16.42 -9.24
CA CYS A 10 -21.52 -16.60 -10.41
C CYS A 10 -20.74 -15.32 -10.76
N VAL A 11 -21.35 -14.14 -10.67
CA VAL A 11 -20.67 -12.85 -10.90
C VAL A 11 -19.69 -12.52 -9.78
N THR A 12 -20.04 -12.81 -8.52
CA THR A 12 -19.12 -12.64 -7.38
C THR A 12 -18.02 -13.69 -7.34
N ASN A 13 -18.20 -14.89 -7.90
CA ASN A 13 -17.14 -15.90 -8.01
C ASN A 13 -16.24 -15.67 -9.24
N SER A 14 -16.75 -15.03 -10.30
CA SER A 14 -15.98 -14.68 -11.50
C SER A 14 -15.08 -13.46 -11.29
N TYR A 15 -15.50 -12.52 -10.44
CA TYR A 15 -14.65 -11.43 -9.96
C TYR A 15 -13.98 -11.87 -8.67
N SER A 16 -12.67 -12.15 -8.68
CA SER A 16 -11.92 -12.46 -7.46
C SER A 16 -12.23 -11.41 -6.38
N VAL A 17 -13.01 -11.82 -5.37
CA VAL A 17 -13.56 -10.96 -4.29
C VAL A 17 -12.46 -10.23 -3.51
N ASN A 18 -11.21 -10.65 -3.68
CA ASN A 18 -10.02 -10.04 -3.07
C ASN A 18 -9.53 -8.74 -3.74
N LYS A 19 -10.19 -8.22 -4.79
CA LYS A 19 -9.72 -7.04 -5.56
C LYS A 19 -10.53 -5.76 -5.41
N LEU A 20 -11.65 -5.78 -4.69
CA LEU A 20 -12.55 -4.63 -4.51
C LEU A 20 -12.53 -4.16 -3.06
N SER A 21 -12.43 -2.85 -2.84
CA SER A 21 -12.58 -2.26 -1.50
C SER A 21 -14.03 -2.38 -1.01
N LEU A 22 -14.25 -2.44 0.32
CA LEU A 22 -15.57 -2.59 0.94
C LEU A 22 -16.65 -1.62 0.39
N PRO A 23 -16.34 -0.32 0.12
CA PRO A 23 -17.30 0.60 -0.48
C PRO A 23 -17.71 0.23 -1.91
N GLU A 24 -16.78 -0.31 -2.70
CA GLU A 24 -17.02 -0.74 -4.08
C GLU A 24 -17.89 -2.00 -4.12
N LEU A 25 -17.69 -2.91 -3.16
CA LEU A 25 -18.54 -4.09 -2.96
C LEU A 25 -19.97 -3.70 -2.54
N CYS A 26 -20.13 -2.71 -1.66
CA CYS A 26 -21.44 -2.17 -1.29
C CYS A 26 -22.13 -1.48 -2.46
N SER A 27 -21.41 -0.65 -3.23
CA SER A 27 -21.97 0.00 -4.43
C SER A 27 -22.41 -1.02 -5.47
N LEU A 28 -21.60 -2.07 -5.72
CA LEU A 28 -21.94 -3.12 -6.67
C LEU A 28 -23.17 -3.92 -6.20
N LYS A 29 -23.23 -4.27 -4.92
CA LYS A 29 -24.41 -4.95 -4.33
C LYS A 29 -25.67 -4.10 -4.43
N ILE A 30 -25.60 -2.80 -4.15
CA ILE A 30 -26.73 -1.87 -4.26
C ILE A 30 -27.19 -1.75 -5.72
N SER A 31 -26.25 -1.60 -6.66
CA SER A 31 -26.57 -1.55 -8.09
C SER A 31 -27.23 -2.83 -8.58
N ILE A 32 -26.70 -4.00 -8.19
CA ILE A 32 -27.30 -5.30 -8.54
C ILE A 32 -28.68 -5.47 -7.91
N TYR A 33 -28.87 -5.04 -6.66
CA TYR A 33 -30.17 -5.12 -5.98
C TYR A 33 -31.20 -4.21 -6.67
N PHE A 34 -30.81 -3.00 -7.06
CA PHE A 34 -31.66 -2.07 -7.80
C PHE A 34 -32.01 -2.59 -9.20
N LEU A 35 -31.04 -3.21 -9.89
CA LEU A 35 -31.24 -3.89 -11.17
C LEU A 35 -32.19 -5.08 -11.06
N SER A 36 -32.10 -5.84 -9.97
CA SER A 36 -33.00 -6.97 -9.68
C SER A 36 -34.44 -6.52 -9.46
N ILE A 37 -34.62 -5.40 -8.74
CA ILE A 37 -35.93 -4.78 -8.51
C ILE A 37 -36.51 -4.27 -9.84
N LEU A 38 -35.72 -3.58 -10.66
CA LEU A 38 -36.15 -3.12 -11.99
C LEU A 38 -36.54 -4.29 -12.91
N PHE A 39 -35.80 -5.39 -12.88
CA PHE A 39 -36.13 -6.60 -13.63
C PHE A 39 -37.45 -7.23 -13.15
N ILE A 40 -37.67 -7.30 -11.83
CA ILE A 40 -38.92 -7.81 -11.25
C ILE A 40 -40.10 -6.89 -11.59
N ILE A 41 -39.93 -5.57 -11.53
CA ILE A 41 -40.97 -4.60 -11.92
C ILE A 41 -41.30 -4.75 -13.42
N SER A 42 -40.28 -4.93 -14.27
CA SER A 42 -40.48 -5.20 -15.70
C SER A 42 -41.20 -6.53 -15.94
N LEU A 43 -40.91 -7.56 -15.14
CA LEU A 43 -41.56 -8.87 -15.21
C LEU A 43 -43.03 -8.79 -14.76
N ILE A 44 -43.32 -8.06 -13.67
CA ILE A 44 -44.69 -7.85 -13.17
C ILE A 44 -45.50 -7.01 -14.17
N SER A 45 -44.90 -5.95 -14.72
CA SER A 45 -45.53 -5.12 -15.76
C SER A 45 -45.78 -5.91 -17.06
N SER A 46 -45.02 -6.98 -17.31
CA SER A 46 -45.19 -7.84 -18.49
C SER A 46 -46.32 -8.85 -18.39
N CYS A 47 -46.79 -9.18 -17.18
CA CYS A 47 -47.99 -9.99 -17.01
C CYS A 47 -49.28 -9.24 -17.40
N LEU A 48 -49.22 -7.92 -17.64
CA LEU A 48 -50.38 -7.07 -17.88
C LEU A 48 -50.51 -6.55 -19.34
N LEU A 49 -49.51 -6.75 -20.22
CA LEU A 49 -49.54 -6.21 -21.59
C LEU A 49 -49.09 -7.22 -22.66
N VAL A 50 -49.90 -7.36 -23.70
CA VAL A 50 -49.88 -8.40 -24.74
C VAL A 50 -48.79 -8.18 -25.81
N SER A 51 -47.87 -9.16 -25.85
CA SER A 51 -47.25 -9.91 -26.96
C SER A 51 -46.41 -9.31 -28.11
N TRP A 52 -46.28 -8.00 -28.36
CA TRP A 52 -45.41 -7.54 -29.50
C TRP A 52 -44.26 -6.60 -29.13
N PHE A 53 -44.37 -5.83 -28.04
CA PHE A 53 -43.30 -4.94 -27.57
C PHE A 53 -42.31 -5.63 -26.61
N PHE A 54 -42.61 -6.88 -26.23
CA PHE A 54 -41.94 -7.61 -25.16
C PHE A 54 -40.49 -8.02 -25.46
N PRO A 55 -40.15 -8.60 -26.64
CA PRO A 55 -38.77 -8.96 -26.94
C PRO A 55 -37.87 -7.72 -26.99
N CYS A 56 -38.39 -6.61 -27.53
CA CYS A 56 -37.66 -5.36 -27.66
C CYS A 56 -37.38 -4.71 -26.30
N LEU A 57 -38.36 -4.66 -25.38
CA LEU A 57 -38.16 -4.05 -24.06
C LEU A 57 -37.17 -4.85 -23.20
N VAL A 58 -37.21 -6.18 -23.26
CA VAL A 58 -36.25 -7.05 -22.57
C VAL A 58 -34.85 -6.91 -23.17
N LEU A 59 -34.72 -6.79 -24.50
CA LEU A 59 -33.44 -6.52 -25.15
C LEU A 59 -32.88 -5.14 -24.77
N ILE A 60 -33.72 -4.11 -24.72
CA ILE A 60 -33.31 -2.74 -24.36
C ILE A 60 -32.86 -2.68 -22.90
N THR A 61 -33.60 -3.28 -21.98
CA THR A 61 -33.21 -3.32 -20.57
C THR A 61 -31.92 -4.10 -20.39
N ASN A 62 -31.79 -5.32 -20.95
CA ASN A 62 -30.56 -6.11 -20.86
C ASN A 62 -29.35 -5.41 -21.48
N SER A 63 -29.51 -4.71 -22.61
CA SER A 63 -28.42 -3.95 -23.23
C SER A 63 -28.04 -2.71 -22.42
N LEU A 64 -29.00 -2.03 -21.77
CA LEU A 64 -28.72 -0.93 -20.83
C LEU A 64 -28.01 -1.43 -19.57
N VAL A 65 -28.40 -2.58 -19.03
CA VAL A 65 -27.71 -3.22 -17.89
C VAL A 65 -26.29 -3.59 -18.29
N LEU A 66 -26.10 -4.22 -19.44
CA LEU A 66 -24.78 -4.59 -19.94
C LEU A 66 -23.93 -3.34 -20.20
N ALA A 67 -24.51 -2.28 -20.78
CA ALA A 67 -23.83 -1.01 -20.99
C ALA A 67 -23.47 -0.32 -19.67
N ALA A 68 -24.32 -0.39 -18.64
CA ALA A 68 -24.02 0.12 -17.31
C ALA A 68 -22.90 -0.67 -16.64
N ILE A 69 -22.94 -2.02 -16.72
CA ILE A 69 -21.86 -2.89 -16.23
C ILE A 69 -20.55 -2.61 -16.97
N LEU A 70 -20.60 -2.46 -18.29
CA LEU A 70 -19.42 -2.14 -19.12
C LEU A 70 -18.92 -0.72 -18.86
N CYS A 71 -19.79 0.25 -18.58
CA CYS A 71 -19.40 1.61 -18.19
C CYS A 71 -18.80 1.64 -16.80
N ILE A 72 -19.34 0.87 -15.85
CA ILE A 72 -18.77 0.71 -14.50
C ILE A 72 -17.43 -0.03 -14.61
N SER A 73 -17.33 -1.11 -15.37
CA SER A 73 -16.08 -1.86 -15.56
C SER A 73 -15.02 -1.04 -16.30
N ARG A 74 -15.41 -0.21 -17.27
CA ARG A 74 -14.50 0.74 -17.96
C ARG A 74 -14.10 1.93 -17.08
N LYS A 75 -14.97 2.41 -16.19
CA LYS A 75 -14.64 3.47 -15.20
C LYS A 75 -13.75 2.95 -14.08
N ILE A 76 -13.87 1.67 -13.73
CA ILE A 76 -12.91 0.98 -12.88
C ILE A 76 -11.68 0.75 -13.76
N LYS A 77 -10.85 1.78 -13.94
CA LYS A 77 -9.43 1.60 -14.21
C LYS A 77 -8.93 0.76 -13.03
N THR A 78 -8.96 -0.56 -13.15
CA THR A 78 -8.37 -1.45 -12.16
C THR A 78 -6.92 -1.02 -12.08
N ARG A 79 -6.55 -0.39 -10.95
CA ARG A 79 -5.17 -0.05 -10.67
C ARG A 79 -4.46 -1.36 -10.37
N GLU A 80 -4.15 -2.07 -11.43
CA GLU A 80 -3.54 -3.38 -11.37
C GLU A 80 -2.18 -3.25 -10.72
N ILE A 81 -1.90 -4.15 -9.78
CA ILE A 81 -0.61 -4.26 -9.13
C ILE A 81 0.33 -4.88 -10.17
N ILE A 82 1.37 -4.14 -10.54
CA ILE A 82 2.39 -4.61 -11.48
C ILE A 82 3.54 -5.19 -10.68
N LEU A 83 3.61 -6.52 -10.63
CA LEU A 83 4.74 -7.22 -10.06
C LEU A 83 5.93 -7.17 -11.03
N PRO A 84 7.16 -6.95 -10.52
CA PRO A 84 8.35 -6.93 -11.36
C PRO A 84 8.65 -8.34 -11.89
N LYS A 85 8.91 -8.44 -13.20
CA LYS A 85 9.34 -9.71 -13.82
C LYS A 85 10.82 -10.01 -13.58
N ASN A 86 11.63 -8.95 -13.51
CA ASN A 86 13.06 -8.99 -13.22
C ASN A 86 13.35 -8.06 -12.04
N ILE A 87 14.33 -8.43 -11.22
CA ILE A 87 14.68 -7.69 -10.01
C ILE A 87 16.16 -7.34 -10.08
N SER A 88 16.42 -6.05 -10.24
CA SER A 88 17.77 -5.54 -10.39
C SER A 88 17.86 -4.07 -10.02
N ALA A 89 19.10 -3.60 -9.88
CA ALA A 89 19.40 -2.17 -9.76
C ALA A 89 18.83 -1.38 -10.94
N TYR A 90 18.90 -1.91 -12.16
CA TYR A 90 18.39 -1.25 -13.36
C TYR A 90 16.87 -1.09 -13.31
N GLU A 91 16.13 -2.15 -12.99
CA GLU A 91 14.66 -2.12 -12.94
C GLU A 91 14.16 -1.17 -11.86
N SER A 92 14.75 -1.22 -10.66
CA SER A 92 14.41 -0.28 -9.58
C SER A 92 14.71 1.18 -9.98
N ALA A 93 15.84 1.44 -10.63
CA ALA A 93 16.23 2.77 -11.08
C ALA A 93 15.35 3.30 -12.23
N SER A 94 15.03 2.44 -13.19
CA SER A 94 14.12 2.74 -14.30
C SER A 94 12.71 3.06 -13.78
N LYS A 95 12.20 2.26 -12.84
CA LYS A 95 10.91 2.53 -12.20
C LYS A 95 10.93 3.82 -11.38
N LEU A 96 12.00 4.11 -10.65
CA LEU A 96 12.17 5.37 -9.95
C LEU A 96 12.16 6.56 -10.93
N SER A 97 12.92 6.47 -12.03
CA SER A 97 13.00 7.53 -13.06
C SER A 97 11.70 7.75 -13.82
N SER A 98 10.90 6.71 -14.02
CA SER A 98 9.61 6.83 -14.71
C SER A 98 8.53 7.48 -13.85
N LEU A 99 8.69 7.45 -12.52
CA LEU A 99 7.77 8.06 -11.58
C LEU A 99 8.20 9.47 -11.15
N PHE A 100 9.51 9.71 -11.03
CA PHE A 100 10.04 10.89 -10.36
C PHE A 100 11.15 11.63 -11.12
N THR A 101 11.19 12.94 -10.89
CA THR A 101 12.35 13.80 -11.18
C THR A 101 12.99 14.26 -9.89
N ILE A 102 14.33 14.30 -9.85
CA ILE A 102 15.04 14.86 -8.70
C ILE A 102 14.74 16.36 -8.63
N LYS A 103 14.19 16.79 -7.49
CA LYS A 103 13.90 18.19 -7.22
C LYS A 103 15.06 18.78 -6.43
N THR A 104 16.08 19.26 -7.10
CA THR A 104 17.11 20.09 -6.44
C THR A 104 17.36 21.36 -7.22
N LYS A 105 17.21 22.50 -6.53
CA LYS A 105 18.11 23.64 -6.76
C LYS A 105 19.53 23.13 -6.47
N LEU A 106 20.14 22.57 -7.51
CA LEU A 106 21.51 22.09 -7.57
C LEU A 106 22.45 23.27 -7.36
N LYS A 107 23.34 23.17 -6.39
CA LYS A 107 24.73 23.47 -6.71
C LYS A 107 25.46 22.14 -6.73
N LYS A 108 26.08 21.85 -7.88
CA LYS A 108 26.99 20.73 -8.11
C LYS A 108 27.93 20.56 -6.90
N LYS A 109 28.17 19.29 -6.55
CA LYS A 109 28.95 18.73 -5.43
C LYS A 109 28.15 18.48 -4.16
N ARG A 110 27.80 17.20 -3.99
CA ARG A 110 27.11 16.57 -2.85
C ARG A 110 25.63 16.93 -2.76
N ILE A 111 24.82 15.97 -3.20
CA ILE A 111 23.59 15.59 -2.52
C ILE A 111 23.70 16.01 -1.04
N SER A 112 22.76 16.80 -0.49
CA SER A 112 22.81 17.08 0.95
C SER A 112 22.93 15.73 1.66
N GLU A 113 24.01 15.50 2.42
CA GLU A 113 24.42 14.14 2.82
C GLU A 113 23.32 13.41 3.62
N SER A 114 22.33 14.16 4.10
CA SER A 114 21.19 13.71 4.89
C SER A 114 19.84 13.65 4.15
N CYS A 115 19.64 14.27 2.99
CA CYS A 115 18.29 14.34 2.38
C CYS A 115 18.30 14.50 0.84
N ILE A 116 17.48 13.69 0.17
CA ILE A 116 17.22 13.76 -1.28
C ILE A 116 15.72 13.85 -1.52
N THR A 117 15.31 14.76 -2.40
CA THR A 117 13.89 14.95 -2.71
C THR A 117 13.63 14.75 -4.20
N LEU A 118 12.54 14.05 -4.45
CA LEU A 118 12.07 13.61 -5.76
C LEU A 118 10.62 14.07 -5.90
N GLU A 119 10.24 14.65 -7.02
CA GLU A 119 8.87 15.08 -7.30
C GLU A 119 8.28 14.24 -8.43
N ASP A 120 7.05 13.75 -8.23
CA ASP A 120 6.37 12.93 -9.21
C ASP A 120 5.86 13.78 -10.39
N HIS A 121 5.78 13.17 -11.57
CA HIS A 121 5.43 13.86 -12.82
C HIS A 121 3.95 14.27 -12.94
N LYS A 122 3.05 13.71 -12.14
CA LYS A 122 1.60 13.85 -12.29
C LYS A 122 0.98 14.76 -11.22
N ARG A 123 1.31 14.55 -9.94
CA ARG A 123 0.56 15.14 -8.81
C ARG A 123 1.40 16.03 -7.90
N ARG A 124 2.69 16.18 -8.17
CA ARG A 124 3.65 16.91 -7.34
C ARG A 124 3.79 16.33 -5.92
N LEU A 125 3.44 15.06 -5.73
CA LEU A 125 3.84 14.24 -4.60
C LEU A 125 5.35 14.24 -4.52
N THR A 126 5.86 14.52 -3.33
CA THR A 126 7.30 14.52 -3.06
C THR A 126 7.68 13.25 -2.31
N LEU A 127 8.64 12.51 -2.88
CA LEU A 127 9.35 11.43 -2.21
C LEU A 127 10.64 11.99 -1.61
N CYS A 128 10.76 11.91 -0.29
CA CYS A 128 11.94 12.28 0.48
C CYS A 128 12.70 11.02 0.90
N LEU A 129 14.00 10.98 0.63
CA LEU A 129 14.91 9.92 1.04
C LEU A 129 15.87 10.53 2.06
N PHE A 130 15.63 10.24 3.34
CA PHE A 130 16.24 10.96 4.44
C PHE A 130 17.12 10.04 5.30
N LYS A 131 18.37 10.44 5.46
CA LYS A 131 19.33 9.86 6.39
C LYS A 131 19.37 10.70 7.66
N GLY A 132 18.91 10.13 8.76
CA GLY A 132 18.98 10.77 10.08
C GLY A 132 17.86 10.34 11.01
N HIS A 133 17.74 11.06 12.13
CA HIS A 133 16.70 10.77 13.11
C HIS A 133 15.31 11.07 12.53
N PRO A 134 14.33 10.14 12.61
CA PRO A 134 13.01 10.34 12.00
C PRO A 134 12.30 11.65 12.39
N LEU A 135 12.45 12.10 13.64
CA LEU A 135 11.87 13.38 14.11
C LEU A 135 12.56 14.64 13.55
N THR A 136 13.69 14.50 12.88
CA THR A 136 14.41 15.62 12.21
C THR A 136 14.12 15.68 10.71
N ASP A 137 13.17 14.86 10.24
CA ASP A 137 12.74 14.83 8.86
C ASP A 137 12.09 16.18 8.47
N PRO A 138 12.57 16.83 7.38
CA PRO A 138 12.09 18.15 6.98
C PRO A 138 10.62 18.18 6.55
N TYR A 139 10.02 17.02 6.23
CA TYR A 139 8.61 16.90 5.86
C TYR A 139 7.71 16.46 7.03
N LEU A 140 8.27 16.36 8.24
CA LEU A 140 7.51 16.12 9.47
C LEU A 140 6.92 17.44 9.99
N ASN A 141 5.88 17.93 9.32
CA ASN A 141 5.11 19.11 9.72
C ASN A 141 3.84 18.73 10.52
N HIS A 142 2.99 19.70 10.83
CA HIS A 142 1.70 19.43 11.49
C HIS A 142 0.82 18.54 10.59
N ASN A 143 0.25 17.47 11.16
CA ASN A 143 -0.59 16.45 10.48
C ASN A 143 0.21 15.46 9.60
N HIS A 144 1.03 14.66 10.26
CA HIS A 144 1.79 13.57 9.63
C HIS A 144 1.43 12.20 10.21
N ALA A 145 1.78 11.14 9.48
CA ALA A 145 1.73 9.78 9.95
C ALA A 145 3.15 9.21 10.11
N ILE A 146 3.41 8.52 11.21
CA ILE A 146 4.63 7.73 11.41
C ILE A 146 4.25 6.26 11.38
N VAL A 147 4.82 5.51 10.43
CA VAL A 147 4.73 4.05 10.41
C VAL A 147 5.83 3.47 11.28
N LEU A 148 5.52 2.53 12.17
CA LEU A 148 6.49 1.77 12.96
C LEU A 148 6.27 0.28 12.78
N THR A 149 7.36 -0.46 12.58
CA THR A 149 7.32 -1.92 12.61
C THR A 149 7.42 -2.41 14.06
N THR A 150 6.59 -3.38 14.41
CA THR A 150 6.56 -4.05 15.71
C THR A 150 6.16 -5.51 15.56
N ASN A 151 6.45 -6.32 16.58
CA ASN A 151 6.08 -7.73 16.63
C ASN A 151 4.63 -7.95 17.11
N SER A 152 4.24 -9.23 17.17
CA SER A 152 2.90 -9.63 17.63
C SER A 152 2.59 -9.21 19.06
N ASP A 153 3.60 -9.10 19.93
CA ASP A 153 3.41 -8.67 21.32
C ASP A 153 3.16 -7.16 21.43
N ARG A 154 3.53 -6.38 20.40
CA ARG A 154 3.49 -4.91 20.40
C ARG A 154 4.22 -4.30 21.59
N ASP A 155 5.26 -5.02 22.05
CA ASP A 155 6.08 -4.61 23.18
C ASP A 155 7.03 -3.50 22.75
N GLN A 156 6.77 -2.31 23.27
CA GLN A 156 7.56 -1.11 23.02
C GLN A 156 9.06 -1.34 23.31
N SER A 157 9.39 -2.15 24.32
CA SER A 157 10.78 -2.43 24.74
C SER A 157 11.56 -3.30 23.77
N LYS A 158 10.88 -4.07 22.92
CA LYS A 158 11.48 -4.95 21.90
C LYS A 158 11.72 -4.23 20.56
N SER A 159 11.51 -2.92 20.52
CA SER A 159 11.71 -2.11 19.32
C SER A 159 13.18 -2.03 18.93
N ILE A 160 13.48 -2.13 17.64
CA ILE A 160 14.84 -2.08 17.10
C ILE A 160 14.99 -1.05 15.98
N GLY A 161 16.20 -0.54 15.78
CA GLY A 161 16.53 0.39 14.70
C GLY A 161 15.69 1.67 14.73
N ARG A 162 14.99 1.97 13.64
CA ARG A 162 14.14 3.17 13.52
C ARG A 162 13.03 3.21 14.57
N SER A 163 12.38 2.08 14.86
CA SER A 163 11.32 2.02 15.88
C SER A 163 11.85 2.39 17.26
N LEU A 164 13.06 1.94 17.61
CA LEU A 164 13.71 2.28 18.89
C LEU A 164 13.94 3.80 19.03
N ALA A 165 14.42 4.45 17.96
CA ALA A 165 14.69 5.89 17.97
C ALA A 165 13.42 6.74 18.21
N LEU A 166 12.26 6.24 17.76
CA LEU A 166 10.97 6.92 17.88
C LEU A 166 10.23 6.60 19.18
N VAL A 167 10.41 5.39 19.71
CA VAL A 167 9.65 4.86 20.84
C VAL A 167 9.80 5.71 22.11
N GLY A 168 10.99 6.21 22.42
CA GLY A 168 11.20 7.07 23.60
C GLY A 168 10.54 8.45 23.52
N ARG A 169 10.01 8.82 22.34
CA ARG A 169 9.40 10.12 22.07
C ARG A 169 7.88 10.05 21.98
N ILE A 170 7.33 8.86 21.81
CA ILE A 170 5.89 8.59 21.77
C ILE A 170 5.39 8.46 23.21
N SER A 171 4.26 9.10 23.52
CA SER A 171 3.60 8.89 24.81
C SER A 171 3.21 7.44 24.99
N LYS A 172 3.58 6.86 26.13
CA LYS A 172 3.21 5.48 26.49
C LYS A 172 1.69 5.28 26.46
N SER A 173 0.92 6.26 26.91
CA SER A 173 -0.55 6.18 26.86
C SER A 173 -1.09 6.11 25.43
N SER A 174 -0.51 6.88 24.49
CA SER A 174 -0.87 6.80 23.07
C SER A 174 -0.51 5.45 22.47
N TRP A 175 0.68 4.93 22.80
CA TRP A 175 1.09 3.59 22.37
C TRP A 175 0.11 2.53 22.85
N ASP A 176 -0.20 2.51 24.14
CA ASP A 176 -1.05 1.49 24.75
C ASP A 176 -2.45 1.49 24.14
N ILE A 177 -3.07 2.66 23.93
CA ILE A 177 -4.39 2.80 23.27
C ILE A 177 -4.36 2.23 21.85
N ILE A 178 -3.31 2.53 21.08
CA ILE A 178 -3.18 2.06 19.70
C ILE A 178 -2.92 0.55 19.70
N ALA A 179 -2.03 0.05 20.56
CA ALA A 179 -1.70 -1.36 20.67
C ALA A 179 -2.91 -2.19 21.14
N SER A 180 -3.77 -1.66 22.00
CA SER A 180 -4.97 -2.36 22.50
C SER A 180 -6.14 -2.33 21.52
N SER A 181 -6.13 -1.46 20.50
CA SER A 181 -7.24 -1.34 19.54
C SER A 181 -7.41 -2.57 18.63
N CYS A 182 -6.42 -3.46 18.60
CA CYS A 182 -6.47 -4.73 17.88
C CYS A 182 -6.10 -5.86 18.84
N SER A 183 -7.04 -6.77 19.12
CA SER A 183 -6.83 -7.91 20.02
C SER A 183 -5.83 -8.91 19.43
N ASN A 184 -5.88 -9.16 18.12
CA ASN A 184 -5.02 -10.12 17.42
C ASN A 184 -4.09 -9.42 16.42
N PHE A 185 -2.79 -9.33 16.76
CA PHE A 185 -1.79 -8.63 15.95
C PHE A 185 -0.79 -9.59 15.29
N PHE A 186 -1.29 -10.51 14.50
CA PHE A 186 -0.46 -11.45 13.73
C PHE A 186 0.30 -10.75 12.58
N PRO A 187 1.31 -11.39 11.97
CA PRO A 187 1.99 -10.84 10.80
C PRO A 187 1.02 -10.53 9.66
N GLY A 188 1.06 -9.31 9.13
CA GLY A 188 0.05 -8.78 8.21
C GLY A 188 -0.95 -7.81 8.84
N SER A 189 -0.96 -7.69 10.17
CA SER A 189 -1.83 -6.77 10.91
C SER A 189 -1.29 -5.35 10.96
N ILE A 190 -2.21 -4.41 11.09
CA ILE A 190 -1.96 -2.97 11.22
C ILE A 190 -2.88 -2.41 12.29
N SER A 191 -2.37 -1.46 13.06
CA SER A 191 -3.13 -0.70 14.04
C SER A 191 -2.75 0.78 13.92
N SER A 192 -3.67 1.68 14.21
CA SER A 192 -3.38 3.11 14.10
C SER A 192 -4.26 3.94 15.01
N GLY A 193 -3.73 5.08 15.45
CA GLY A 193 -4.51 6.08 16.15
C GLY A 193 -3.73 7.38 16.32
N HIS A 194 -4.38 8.33 16.98
CA HIS A 194 -3.76 9.62 17.29
C HIS A 194 -2.59 9.43 18.26
N CYS A 195 -1.49 10.12 17.96
CA CYS A 195 -0.26 10.01 18.72
C CYS A 195 0.13 11.36 19.30
N ALA A 196 0.25 11.41 20.63
CA ALA A 196 0.90 12.50 21.33
C ALA A 196 2.40 12.20 21.51
N TYR A 197 3.24 13.20 21.25
CA TYR A 197 4.67 13.12 21.54
C TYR A 197 4.96 13.71 22.92
N ASN A 198 5.98 13.18 23.61
CA ASN A 198 6.38 13.61 24.96
C ASN A 198 7.00 15.03 24.98
N GLN A 199 7.17 15.67 23.83
CA GLN A 199 7.64 17.05 23.73
C GLN A 199 6.47 18.02 23.63
N SER A 200 6.52 19.09 24.43
CA SER A 200 5.57 20.21 24.36
C SER A 200 5.60 20.86 22.96
N GLY A 201 4.43 21.02 22.34
CA GLY A 201 4.27 21.74 21.05
C GLY A 201 3.60 20.97 19.91
N SER A 202 3.27 19.69 20.09
CA SER A 202 2.57 18.87 19.09
C SER A 202 1.05 19.14 19.07
N ILE A 203 0.61 20.28 18.53
CA ILE A 203 -0.82 20.63 18.31
C ILE A 203 -1.27 20.16 16.91
N GLY A 204 -0.88 18.95 16.50
CA GLY A 204 -1.19 18.38 15.19
C GLY A 204 -2.01 17.10 15.29
N ASN A 205 -2.80 16.79 14.26
CA ASN A 205 -3.43 15.48 14.05
C ASN A 205 -2.37 14.46 13.62
N ASN A 206 -1.45 14.13 14.51
CA ASN A 206 -0.40 13.17 14.24
C ASN A 206 -0.97 11.76 14.41
N VAL A 207 -0.67 10.87 13.47
CA VAL A 207 -1.14 9.48 13.49
C VAL A 207 0.06 8.56 13.62
N LEU A 208 0.03 7.68 14.60
CA LEU A 208 0.97 6.56 14.67
C LEU A 208 0.31 5.33 14.04
N ILE A 209 1.05 4.67 13.17
CA ILE A 209 0.64 3.45 12.48
C ILE A 209 1.59 2.33 12.90
N LEU A 210 1.12 1.40 13.71
CA LEU A 210 1.86 0.20 14.08
C LEU A 210 1.60 -0.90 13.06
N VAL A 211 2.66 -1.52 12.56
CA VAL A 211 2.61 -2.57 11.54
C VAL A 211 3.36 -3.79 12.04
N ASN A 212 2.76 -4.97 11.94
CA ASN A 212 3.48 -6.24 12.00
C ASN A 212 3.67 -6.73 10.56
N PRO A 213 4.78 -6.40 9.89
CA PRO A 213 4.94 -6.76 8.48
C PRO A 213 5.01 -8.29 8.34
N PRO A 214 4.33 -8.90 7.36
CA PRO A 214 4.56 -10.30 7.03
C PRO A 214 6.00 -10.45 6.55
N THR A 215 6.79 -11.28 7.22
CA THR A 215 8.18 -11.56 6.83
C THR A 215 8.24 -12.72 5.84
N ILE A 216 9.34 -12.87 5.09
CA ILE A 216 9.53 -14.03 4.22
C ILE A 216 9.37 -15.37 4.96
N GLU A 217 9.75 -15.42 6.25
CA GLU A 217 9.59 -16.62 7.08
C GLU A 217 8.13 -17.02 7.21
N THR A 218 7.22 -16.05 7.29
CA THR A 218 5.77 -16.33 7.39
C THR A 218 5.21 -17.03 6.16
N LEU A 219 5.90 -16.95 5.02
CA LEU A 219 5.55 -17.66 3.79
C LEU A 219 6.05 -19.10 3.76
N ILE A 220 6.95 -19.47 4.67
CA ILE A 220 7.48 -20.82 4.78
C ILE A 220 6.53 -21.64 5.67
N PRO A 221 6.04 -22.82 5.21
CA PRO A 221 5.19 -23.68 6.01
C PRO A 221 5.83 -23.98 7.37
N GLU A 222 5.03 -23.95 8.44
CA GLU A 222 5.53 -24.05 9.82
C GLU A 222 6.36 -25.32 10.05
N GLN A 223 5.94 -26.46 9.50
CA GLN A 223 6.68 -27.72 9.61
C GLN A 223 8.08 -27.64 8.99
N LYS A 224 8.21 -26.93 7.85
CA LYS A 224 9.49 -26.71 7.17
C LYS A 224 10.35 -25.70 7.93
N ARG A 225 9.73 -24.67 8.52
CA ARG A 225 10.43 -23.63 9.30
C ARG A 225 11.08 -24.21 10.56
N LYS A 226 10.37 -25.09 11.29
CA LYS A 226 10.86 -25.72 12.54
C LYS A 226 12.05 -26.64 12.33
N THR A 227 12.19 -27.24 11.15
CA THR A 227 13.29 -28.17 10.81
C THR A 227 14.43 -27.49 10.07
N MET A 228 14.31 -26.18 9.81
CA MET A 228 15.29 -25.42 9.05
C MET A 228 16.48 -25.03 9.93
N SER A 229 17.65 -25.59 9.66
CA SER A 229 18.91 -25.25 10.35
C SER A 229 19.80 -24.25 9.59
N ARG A 230 19.34 -23.78 8.42
CA ARG A 230 20.07 -22.87 7.53
C ARG A 230 19.33 -21.55 7.34
N ALA A 231 20.04 -20.55 6.85
CA ALA A 231 19.45 -19.28 6.43
C ALA A 231 18.37 -19.51 5.35
N VAL A 232 17.32 -18.68 5.40
CA VAL A 232 16.24 -18.65 4.41
C VAL A 232 16.80 -18.16 3.08
N THR A 233 16.46 -18.85 2.00
CA THR A 233 16.85 -18.44 0.64
C THR A 233 15.63 -18.23 -0.27
N PHE A 234 15.81 -17.66 -1.46
CA PHE A 234 14.75 -17.47 -2.45
C PHE A 234 14.08 -18.77 -2.91
N LYS A 235 14.71 -19.93 -2.64
CA LYS A 235 14.10 -21.24 -2.92
C LYS A 235 13.05 -21.65 -1.88
N ASP A 236 12.95 -20.94 -0.77
CA ASP A 236 12.11 -21.35 0.36
C ASP A 236 10.74 -20.70 0.37
N PHE A 237 10.54 -19.62 -0.39
CA PHE A 237 9.31 -18.87 -0.41
C PHE A 237 8.99 -18.37 -1.83
N SER A 238 7.72 -18.00 -2.06
CA SER A 238 7.30 -17.35 -3.30
C SER A 238 7.70 -15.87 -3.26
N PHE A 239 8.63 -15.50 -4.14
CA PHE A 239 9.10 -14.11 -4.27
C PHE A 239 7.94 -13.16 -4.61
N GLU A 240 7.07 -13.56 -5.53
CA GLU A 240 5.90 -12.77 -5.95
C GLU A 240 4.94 -12.52 -4.78
N THR A 241 4.67 -13.56 -3.99
CA THR A 241 3.80 -13.44 -2.81
C THR A 241 4.41 -12.52 -1.76
N ALA A 242 5.72 -12.59 -1.56
CA ALA A 242 6.43 -11.72 -0.63
C ALA A 242 6.32 -10.24 -1.05
N LEU A 243 6.57 -9.94 -2.33
CA LEU A 243 6.42 -8.58 -2.86
C LEU A 243 4.98 -8.08 -2.76
N LEU A 244 4.00 -8.91 -3.12
CA LEU A 244 2.59 -8.55 -3.05
C LEU A 244 2.20 -8.20 -1.60
N ASN A 245 2.69 -8.97 -0.62
CA ASN A 245 2.44 -8.71 0.79
C ASN A 245 3.02 -7.36 1.24
N LEU A 246 4.23 -7.00 0.81
CA LEU A 246 4.83 -5.70 1.08
C LEU A 246 4.02 -4.56 0.44
N ILE A 247 3.62 -4.71 -0.83
CA ILE A 247 2.78 -3.73 -1.54
C ILE A 247 1.47 -3.50 -0.80
N MET A 248 0.78 -4.58 -0.44
CA MET A 248 -0.48 -4.52 0.29
C MET A 248 -0.31 -3.85 1.66
N MET A 249 0.83 -4.04 2.31
CA MET A 249 1.10 -3.40 3.60
C MET A 249 1.27 -1.88 3.48
N TYR A 250 2.05 -1.41 2.50
CA TYR A 250 2.15 0.04 2.22
C TYR A 250 0.80 0.64 1.88
N ARG A 251 0.00 -0.03 1.05
CA ARG A 251 -1.35 0.44 0.69
C ARG A 251 -2.28 0.55 1.90
N LYS A 252 -2.19 -0.38 2.87
CA LYS A 252 -2.93 -0.26 4.14
C LYS A 252 -2.50 0.98 4.91
N CYS A 253 -1.19 1.29 4.96
CA CYS A 253 -0.69 2.50 5.59
C CYS A 253 -1.24 3.78 4.89
N PHE A 254 -1.22 3.82 3.57
CA PHE A 254 -1.76 4.96 2.81
C PHE A 254 -3.27 5.14 2.98
N ALA A 255 -4.02 4.05 3.05
CA ALA A 255 -5.45 4.09 3.34
C ALA A 255 -5.76 4.70 4.72
N ILE A 256 -4.92 4.45 5.72
CA ILE A 256 -5.04 5.10 7.04
C ILE A 256 -4.77 6.60 6.93
N CYS A 257 -3.73 7.01 6.19
CA CYS A 257 -3.47 8.44 5.96
C CYS A 257 -4.69 9.13 5.34
N LYS A 258 -5.32 8.51 4.33
CA LYS A 258 -6.53 9.02 3.70
C LYS A 258 -7.70 9.12 4.68
N LYS A 259 -7.93 8.08 5.51
CA LYS A 259 -8.98 8.08 6.54
C LYS A 259 -8.82 9.25 7.51
N HIS A 260 -7.59 9.58 7.87
CA HIS A 260 -7.26 10.64 8.83
C HIS A 260 -6.90 12.00 8.18
N GLN A 261 -7.08 12.14 6.85
CA GLN A 261 -6.73 13.34 6.08
C GLN A 261 -5.28 13.81 6.28
N ILE A 262 -4.37 12.85 6.40
CA ILE A 262 -2.94 13.07 6.57
C ILE A 262 -2.30 13.30 5.21
N SER A 263 -1.43 14.31 5.12
CA SER A 263 -0.75 14.69 3.88
C SER A 263 0.72 14.29 3.83
N SER A 264 1.32 13.95 4.96
CA SER A 264 2.72 13.52 5.05
C SER A 264 2.80 12.18 5.77
N ILE A 265 3.49 11.20 5.19
CA ILE A 265 3.73 9.90 5.82
C ILE A 265 5.23 9.61 5.86
N GLN A 266 5.66 9.11 7.01
CA GLN A 266 7.02 8.69 7.27
C GLN A 266 7.07 7.17 7.45
N LEU A 267 7.95 6.50 6.71
CA LEU A 267 8.07 5.05 6.70
C LEU A 267 9.51 4.57 6.54
N GLU A 268 9.74 3.27 6.76
CA GLU A 268 10.99 2.58 6.42
C GLU A 268 10.76 1.62 5.26
N LEU A 269 11.84 1.13 4.66
CA LEU A 269 11.77 0.10 3.64
C LEU A 269 11.40 -1.25 4.30
N LEU A 270 10.13 -1.63 4.22
CA LEU A 270 9.60 -2.87 4.75
C LEU A 270 10.26 -4.10 4.10
N GLY A 271 10.47 -5.15 4.89
CA GLY A 271 11.06 -6.42 4.46
C GLY A 271 12.59 -6.41 4.35
N ILE A 272 13.26 -5.24 4.39
CA ILE A 272 14.72 -5.15 4.18
C ILE A 272 15.56 -5.93 5.22
N ARG A 273 14.97 -6.25 6.38
CA ARG A 273 15.62 -7.01 7.46
C ARG A 273 15.32 -8.51 7.42
N ASP A 274 14.48 -8.96 6.50
CA ASP A 274 14.11 -10.37 6.36
C ASP A 274 15.30 -11.23 5.87
N ILE A 275 16.21 -10.63 5.10
CA ILE A 275 17.47 -11.23 4.66
C ILE A 275 18.61 -10.38 5.22
N ALA A 276 19.62 -11.03 5.80
CA ALA A 276 20.76 -10.35 6.38
C ALA A 276 21.70 -9.79 5.29
N LYS A 277 22.32 -8.64 5.54
CA LYS A 277 23.24 -7.96 4.61
C LYS A 277 24.41 -8.84 4.11
N SER A 278 24.80 -9.84 4.90
CA SER A 278 25.88 -10.77 4.57
C SER A 278 25.46 -11.92 3.64
N GLN A 279 24.16 -12.07 3.34
CA GLN A 279 23.67 -13.12 2.46
C GLN A 279 23.76 -12.67 1.00
N GLU A 280 24.12 -13.58 0.11
CA GLU A 280 24.25 -13.35 -1.35
C GLU A 280 22.97 -12.75 -1.97
N GLU A 281 21.82 -13.18 -1.47
CA GLU A 281 20.51 -12.76 -1.98
C GLU A 281 20.09 -11.35 -1.53
N TYR A 282 20.82 -10.74 -0.60
CA TYR A 282 20.43 -9.47 0.03
C TYR A 282 20.22 -8.35 -0.98
N GLU A 283 21.13 -8.17 -1.94
CA GLU A 283 21.03 -7.09 -2.93
C GLU A 283 19.76 -7.23 -3.78
N THR A 284 19.55 -8.42 -4.33
CA THR A 284 18.35 -8.74 -5.12
C THR A 284 17.08 -8.53 -4.30
N TRP A 285 17.06 -8.96 -3.03
CA TRP A 285 15.93 -8.75 -2.14
C TRP A 285 15.67 -7.26 -1.87
N SER A 286 16.74 -6.49 -1.61
CA SER A 286 16.67 -5.04 -1.41
C SER A 286 16.06 -4.31 -2.61
N TYR A 287 16.45 -4.68 -3.84
CA TYR A 287 15.81 -4.17 -5.05
C TYR A 287 14.32 -4.58 -5.14
N GLY A 288 13.98 -5.79 -4.71
CA GLY A 288 12.59 -6.25 -4.59
C GLY A 288 11.76 -5.38 -3.64
N CYS A 289 12.25 -5.15 -2.41
CA CYS A 289 11.61 -4.26 -1.43
C CYS A 289 11.43 -2.84 -1.99
N THR A 290 12.44 -2.33 -2.71
CA THR A 290 12.40 -1.03 -3.39
C THR A 290 11.29 -0.98 -4.43
N LEU A 291 11.20 -2.00 -5.30
CA LEU A 291 10.17 -2.09 -6.33
C LEU A 291 8.77 -2.20 -5.73
N ALA A 292 8.59 -2.91 -4.62
CA ALA A 292 7.32 -2.97 -3.89
C ALA A 292 6.91 -1.60 -3.34
N LEU A 293 7.84 -0.83 -2.76
CA LEU A 293 7.58 0.53 -2.32
C LEU A 293 7.18 1.43 -3.51
N LEU A 294 7.98 1.43 -4.59
CA LEU A 294 7.73 2.28 -5.77
C LEU A 294 6.41 1.94 -6.45
N GLU A 295 6.04 0.66 -6.52
CA GLU A 295 4.74 0.24 -7.03
C GLU A 295 3.60 0.74 -6.14
N SER A 296 3.76 0.66 -4.82
CA SER A 296 2.77 1.20 -3.88
C SER A 296 2.60 2.71 -4.04
N ILE A 297 3.69 3.45 -4.22
CA ILE A 297 3.65 4.89 -4.45
C ILE A 297 3.01 5.22 -5.81
N ARG A 298 3.31 4.46 -6.86
CA ARG A 298 2.64 4.62 -8.17
C ARG A 298 1.12 4.51 -8.04
N LEU A 299 0.65 3.49 -7.32
CA LEU A 299 -0.78 3.26 -7.09
C LEU A 299 -1.44 4.41 -6.32
N GLU A 300 -0.68 5.06 -5.42
CA GLU A 300 -1.10 6.24 -4.66
C GLU A 300 -1.13 7.51 -5.55
N ILE A 301 -0.11 7.70 -6.40
CA ILE A 301 -0.07 8.77 -7.40
C ILE A 301 -1.28 8.66 -8.34
N ASP A 302 -1.60 7.44 -8.80
CA ASP A 302 -2.75 7.19 -9.66
C ASP A 302 -4.11 7.28 -8.92
N ASP A 303 -4.12 7.57 -7.60
CA ASP A 303 -5.33 7.74 -6.80
C ASP A 303 -5.85 9.17 -6.70
N PRO A 304 -6.90 9.59 -7.44
CA PRO A 304 -7.43 10.94 -7.35
C PRO A 304 -7.95 11.31 -5.95
N SER A 305 -8.21 10.31 -5.10
CA SER A 305 -8.70 10.50 -3.74
C SER A 305 -7.61 10.48 -2.66
N SER A 306 -6.33 10.36 -3.05
CA SER A 306 -5.23 10.41 -2.09
C SER A 306 -5.10 11.78 -1.45
N SER A 307 -4.94 11.81 -0.12
CA SER A 307 -4.58 12.99 0.66
C SER A 307 -3.06 13.21 0.75
N ILE A 308 -2.26 12.20 0.40
CA ILE A 308 -0.82 12.18 0.60
C ILE A 308 -0.12 13.07 -0.43
N LYS A 309 0.71 13.99 0.05
CA LYS A 309 1.56 14.90 -0.74
C LYS A 309 3.03 14.63 -0.50
N HIS A 310 3.39 14.08 0.65
CA HIS A 310 4.77 13.82 1.04
C HIS A 310 4.89 12.38 1.55
N ILE A 311 5.83 11.64 0.98
CA ILE A 311 6.24 10.33 1.46
C ILE A 311 7.71 10.44 1.80
N SER A 312 8.06 10.16 3.05
CA SER A 312 9.44 10.13 3.48
C SER A 312 9.85 8.71 3.84
N VAL A 313 10.93 8.25 3.23
CA VAL A 313 11.60 6.99 3.57
C VAL A 313 12.82 7.36 4.37
N ASN A 314 12.97 6.79 5.56
CA ASN A 314 14.10 7.11 6.44
C ASN A 314 14.94 5.89 6.79
N ASP A 315 16.24 6.15 6.92
CA ASP A 315 17.19 5.27 7.60
C ASP A 315 18.08 6.12 8.51
N LEU A 316 18.53 5.56 9.62
CA LEU A 316 19.35 6.30 10.59
C LEU A 316 20.78 6.55 10.09
N THR A 317 21.29 5.66 9.24
CA THR A 317 22.71 5.52 8.94
C THR A 317 23.06 5.79 7.48
N THR A 318 22.14 5.52 6.55
CA THR A 318 22.35 5.67 5.11
C THR A 318 21.21 6.43 4.45
N ILE A 319 21.44 6.94 3.24
CA ILE A 319 20.35 7.46 2.40
C ILE A 319 19.57 6.25 1.88
N PRO A 320 18.25 6.15 2.12
CA PRO A 320 17.44 5.08 1.57
C PRO A 320 17.49 5.10 0.03
N LEU A 321 17.52 3.91 -0.58
CA LEU A 321 17.56 3.74 -2.04
C LEU A 321 18.78 4.38 -2.72
N LYS A 322 19.89 4.59 -1.99
CA LYS A 322 21.11 5.24 -2.52
C LYS A 322 21.60 4.60 -3.82
N GLU A 323 21.74 3.28 -3.86
CA GLU A 323 22.22 2.57 -5.06
C GLU A 323 21.25 2.73 -6.24
N THR A 324 19.95 2.62 -5.99
CA THR A 324 18.90 2.85 -7.00
C THR A 324 18.96 4.28 -7.55
N LEU A 325 19.20 5.28 -6.70
CA LEU A 325 19.37 6.67 -7.09
C LEU A 325 20.62 6.91 -7.93
N GLU A 326 21.77 6.37 -7.50
CA GLU A 326 23.04 6.47 -8.24
C GLU A 326 22.89 5.83 -9.61
N LYS A 327 22.24 4.66 -9.69
CA LYS A 327 21.94 4.02 -10.96
C LYS A 327 20.97 4.85 -11.80
N MET A 328 19.92 5.41 -11.21
CA MET A 328 18.97 6.29 -11.91
C MET A 328 19.66 7.51 -12.54
N LEU A 329 20.62 8.10 -11.83
CA LEU A 329 21.43 9.21 -12.35
C LEU A 329 22.28 8.77 -13.55
N SER A 330 22.93 7.61 -13.47
CA SER A 330 23.72 7.06 -14.59
C SER A 330 22.89 6.76 -15.84
N LEU A 331 21.59 6.44 -15.69
CA LEU A 331 20.69 6.20 -16.82
C LEU A 331 20.31 7.46 -17.59
N LYS A 332 20.52 8.66 -17.01
CA LYS A 332 20.22 9.95 -17.67
C LYS A 332 21.42 10.55 -18.39
N GLU A 333 22.61 10.00 -18.18
CA GLU A 333 23.85 10.44 -18.84
C GLU A 333 24.11 9.73 -20.17
N HIS A 334 23.24 8.80 -20.56
CA HIS A 334 23.26 8.03 -21.82
C HIS A 334 21.93 8.17 -22.57
#